data_AF-A0A0B2PZR9-F1
#
_entry.id   AF-A0A0B2PZR9-F1
#
_cell.length_a   1.000
_cell.length_b   1.000
_cell.length_c   1.000
_cell.angle_alpha   90.00
_cell.angle_beta   90.00
_cell.angle_gamma   90.00
#
_symmetry.space_group_name_H-M   'P 1'
#
loop_
_entity.id
_entity.type
_entity.pdbx_description
1 polymer ?
#
loop_
_entity_poly.entity_id
_entity_poly.type
_entity_poly.pdbx_seq_one_letter_code
_entity_poly.pdbx_strand_id
1 'polypeptide(L)' 'LGVIRLTLAKNVAFNIVNEKTTAGLMKALSDMYEKPSAANKVYLMRRLFNLKMGEGISVTDH' A
#
# COMPACT_ATOMS: atom_id res chain seq x y z
N LEU A 1 -4.62 -5.35 -21.66
CA LEU A 1 -3.91 -4.19 -21.07
C LEU A 1 -4.69 -2.87 -21.19
N GLY A 2 -5.31 -2.56 -22.34
CA GLY A 2 -6.02 -1.28 -22.55
C GLY A 2 -7.15 -0.98 -21.56
N VAL A 3 -7.99 -1.96 -21.23
CA VAL A 3 -9.11 -1.78 -20.29
C VAL A 3 -8.61 -1.41 -18.88
N ILE A 4 -7.59 -2.11 -18.39
CA ILE A 4 -6.99 -1.85 -17.07
C ILE A 4 -6.50 -0.40 -16.99
N ARG A 5 -5.83 0.11 -18.03
CA ARG A 5 -5.36 1.50 -18.07
C ARG A 5 -6.50 2.51 -18.08
N LEU A 6 -7.59 2.21 -18.78
CA LEU A 6 -8.74 3.10 -18.90
C LEU A 6 -9.54 3.22 -17.59
N THR A 7 -9.58 2.15 -16.80
CA THR A 7 -10.29 2.12 -15.51
C THR A 7 -9.50 2.71 -14.35
N LEU A 8 -8.21 2.96 -14.52
CA LEU A 8 -7.34 3.47 -13.47
C LEU A 8 -7.36 5.00 -13.39
N ALA A 9 -7.16 5.53 -12.18
CA ALA A 9 -6.98 6.96 -11.98
C ALA A 9 -5.76 7.48 -12.77
N LYS A 10 -5.82 8.75 -13.23
CA LYS A 10 -4.82 9.34 -14.15
C LYS A 10 -3.38 9.22 -13.65
N ASN A 11 -3.15 9.39 -12.34
CA ASN A 11 -1.83 9.27 -11.71
C ASN A 11 -1.29 7.83 -11.76
N VAL A 12 -2.16 6.83 -11.56
CA VAL A 12 -1.80 5.41 -11.60
C VAL A 12 -1.57 4.95 -13.04
N ALA A 13 -2.43 5.39 -13.97
CA ALA A 13 -2.31 5.07 -15.39
C ALA A 13 -1.00 5.62 -16.00
N PHE A 14 -0.57 6.81 -15.58
CA PHE A 14 0.70 7.40 -16.00
C PHE A 14 1.91 6.56 -15.57
N ASN A 15 1.91 6.01 -14.36
CA ASN A 15 3.02 5.20 -13.85
C ASN A 15 3.21 3.86 -14.59
N ILE A 16 2.15 3.33 -15.23
CA ILE A 16 2.19 2.02 -15.92
C ILE A 16 2.10 2.16 -17.46
N VAL A 17 2.22 3.38 -17.99
CA VAL A 17 2.04 3.67 -19.42
C VAL A 17 3.07 2.95 -20.30
N ASN A 18 4.28 2.76 -19.77
CA ASN A 18 5.41 2.13 -20.48
C ASN A 18 5.41 0.59 -20.40
N GLU A 19 4.55 -0.01 -19.57
CA GLU A 19 4.54 -1.46 -19.35
C GLU A 19 3.89 -2.22 -20.52
N LYS A 20 4.62 -3.10 -21.18
CA LYS A 20 4.11 -3.82 -22.37
C LYS A 20 3.58 -5.22 -22.05
N THR A 21 3.86 -5.73 -20.86
CA THR A 21 3.48 -7.07 -20.43
C THR A 21 2.56 -7.01 -19.22
N THR A 22 1.68 -8.00 -19.09
CA THR A 22 0.79 -8.12 -17.92
C THR A 22 1.61 -8.26 -16.64
N ALA A 23 2.70 -9.02 -16.66
CA ALA A 23 3.60 -9.20 -15.52
C ALA A 23 4.29 -7.89 -15.11
N GLY A 24 4.79 -7.12 -16.08
CA GLY A 24 5.38 -5.80 -15.82
C GLY A 24 4.37 -4.81 -15.27
N LEU A 25 3.13 -4.84 -15.77
CA LEU A 25 2.03 -4.02 -15.27
C LEU A 25 1.67 -4.38 -13.82
N MET A 26 1.54 -5.68 -13.49
CA MET A 26 1.29 -6.12 -12.11
C MET A 26 2.45 -5.74 -11.18
N LYS A 27 3.69 -5.88 -11.63
CA LYS A 27 4.87 -5.48 -10.85
C LYS A 27 4.93 -3.98 -10.59
N ALA A 28 4.69 -3.16 -11.61
CA ALA A 28 4.68 -1.71 -11.47
C ALA A 28 3.58 -1.22 -10.52
N LEU A 29 2.40 -1.86 -10.55
CA LEU A 29 1.33 -1.59 -9.58
C LEU A 29 1.73 -2.01 -8.16
N SER A 30 2.28 -3.21 -7.97
CA SER A 30 2.80 -3.67 -6.68
C SER A 30 3.86 -2.71 -6.15
N ASP A 31 4.86 -2.36 -6.94
CA ASP A 31 5.95 -1.47 -6.52
C ASP A 31 5.44 -0.09 -6.10
N MET A 32 4.46 0.47 -6.83
CA MET A 32 3.89 1.79 -6.55
C MET A 32 3.21 1.86 -5.18
N TYR A 33 2.60 0.77 -4.72
CA TYR A 33 1.93 0.73 -3.42
C TYR A 33 2.81 0.11 -2.32
N GLU A 34 3.66 -0.86 -2.64
CA GLU A 34 4.50 -1.57 -1.67
C GLU A 34 5.73 -0.77 -1.23
N LYS A 35 6.41 -0.04 -2.13
CA LYS A 35 7.56 0.80 -1.76
C LYS A 35 7.22 1.87 -0.73
N PRO A 36 6.20 2.74 -0.93
CA PRO A 36 5.80 3.69 0.09
C PRO A 36 5.17 3.01 1.31
N SER A 37 4.59 1.80 1.13
CA SER A 37 4.07 1.00 2.24
C SER A 37 5.17 0.45 3.16
N ALA A 38 6.41 0.27 2.71
CA ALA A 38 7.50 -0.19 3.58
C ALA A 38 7.74 0.77 4.76
N ALA A 39 7.76 2.08 4.50
CA ALA A 39 7.84 3.11 5.54
C ALA A 39 6.60 3.06 6.46
N ASN A 40 5.41 2.86 5.88
CA ASN A 40 4.18 2.70 6.64
C ASN A 40 4.21 1.43 7.52
N LYS A 41 4.77 0.32 7.04
CA LYS A 41 4.94 -0.93 7.79
C LYS A 41 5.87 -0.72 8.99
N VAL A 42 7.01 -0.04 8.82
CA VAL A 42 7.92 0.28 9.93
C VAL A 42 7.25 1.22 10.93
N TYR A 43 6.52 2.24 10.44
CA TYR A 43 5.76 3.14 11.29
C TYR A 43 4.69 2.39 12.11
N LEU A 44 3.90 1.53 11.46
CA LEU A 44 2.88 0.71 12.12
C LEU A 44 3.48 -0.29 13.11
N MET A 45 4.57 -0.97 12.76
CA MET A 45 5.31 -1.86 13.68
C MET A 45 5.79 -1.09 14.91
N ARG A 46 6.39 0.08 14.71
CA ARG A 46 6.84 0.93 15.81
C ARG A 46 5.66 1.35 16.70
N ARG A 47 4.53 1.73 16.10
CA ARG A 47 3.32 2.09 16.87
C ARG A 47 2.78 0.91 17.67
N LEU A 48 2.77 -0.29 17.08
CA LEU A 48 2.33 -1.52 17.74
C LEU A 48 3.24 -1.91 18.92
N PHE A 49 4.56 -1.89 18.72
CA PHE A 49 5.50 -2.23 19.79
C PHE A 49 5.52 -1.21 20.94
N ASN A 50 5.19 0.05 20.66
CA ASN A 50 5.09 1.09 21.68
C ASN A 50 3.66 1.24 22.21
N LEU A 51 2.71 0.41 21.78
CA LEU A 51 1.34 0.46 22.26
C LEU A 51 1.33 -0.02 23.72
N LYS A 52 0.87 0.84 24.62
CA LYS A 52 0.61 0.50 26.02
C LYS A 52 -0.86 0.69 26.30
N MET A 53 -1.43 -0.27 27.00
CA MET A 53 -2.79 -0.20 27.51
C MET A 53 -2.84 0.75 28.72
N GLY A 54 -3.87 1.58 28.82
CA GLY A 54 -4.13 2.37 30.03
C GLY A 54 -4.65 1.46 31.15
N GLU A 55 -4.24 1.71 32.39
CA GLU A 55 -4.75 0.96 33.54
C GLU A 55 -6.28 1.10 33.63
N GLY A 56 -6.99 -0.04 33.70
CA GLY A 56 -8.45 -0.08 33.82
C GLY A 56 -9.23 -0.03 32.51
N ILE A 57 -8.58 0.07 31.34
CA ILE A 57 -9.25 -0.08 30.04
C ILE A 57 -9.51 -1.57 29.78
N SER A 58 -10.67 -1.93 29.22
CA SER A 58 -10.94 -3.31 28.79
C SER A 58 -10.17 -3.65 27.52
N VAL A 59 -9.74 -4.91 27.35
CA VAL A 59 -9.07 -5.37 26.12
C VAL A 59 -9.95 -5.20 24.88
N THR A 60 -11.27 -5.17 25.05
CA THR A 60 -12.23 -4.94 23.96
C THR A 60 -12.32 -3.48 23.53
N ASP A 61 -12.00 -2.55 24.44
CA ASP A 61 -12.03 -1.11 24.21
C ASP A 61 -10.65 -0.54 23.81
N HIS A 62 -9.59 -1.32 23.97
CA HIS A 62 -8.20 -0.98 23.64
C HIS A 62 -7.83 -1.33 22.20
#